data_AF-A0A9D0SKE4-F1
#
_entry.id   AF-A0A9D0SKE4-F1
#
_cell.length_a   1.000
_cell.length_b   1.000
_cell.length_c   1.000
_cell.angle_alpha   90.00
_cell.angle_beta   90.00
_cell.angle_gamma   90.00
#
_symmetry.space_group_name_H-M   'P 1'
#
loop_
_entity.id
_entity.type
_entity.pdbx_description
1 polymer ?
#
loop_
_entity_poly.entity_id
_entity_poly.type
_entity_poly.pdbx_seq_one_letter_code
_entity_poly.pdbx_strand_id
1 'polypeptide(L)'
;MMKKCFFIVPLIMFSLISLVWGDILLKTLKEGDGLGGFTVEALYLNGEDSPIGARFRHEAGTVVDYFQIQTVPQAYIWFNTPPASDGGESHTLEHVVLSKGNKGKYAAALEEMSLGMSSAFTQQFRTSYS
;
A
#
# COMPACT_ATOMS: atom_id res chain seq x y z
N MET A 1 -2.64 45.07 8.13
CA MET A 1 -2.28 43.81 8.83
C MET A 1 -3.20 42.70 8.34
N MET A 2 -2.93 42.05 7.19
CA MET A 2 -3.74 40.95 6.62
C MET A 2 -3.03 40.38 5.38
N LYS A 3 -2.05 39.46 5.53
CA LYS A 3 -1.48 38.67 4.41
C LYS A 3 -0.78 37.40 4.93
N LYS A 4 -1.55 36.40 5.42
CA LYS A 4 -1.02 35.05 5.70
C LYS A 4 -1.94 33.87 5.29
N CYS A 5 -3.14 34.11 4.75
CA CYS A 5 -4.05 33.01 4.37
C CYS A 5 -3.86 32.43 2.96
N PHE A 6 -2.96 32.97 2.14
CA PHE A 6 -2.91 32.64 0.70
C PHE A 6 -2.14 31.34 0.34
N PHE A 7 -1.44 30.72 1.30
CA PHE A 7 -0.61 29.53 1.03
C PHE A 7 -1.27 28.19 1.41
N ILE A 8 -2.40 28.19 2.12
CA ILE A 8 -3.07 26.97 2.58
C ILE A 8 -4.09 26.45 1.54
N VAL A 9 -4.68 27.36 0.75
CA VAL A 9 -5.71 27.05 -0.25
C VAL A 9 -5.24 26.11 -1.39
N PRO A 10 -4.04 26.26 -1.99
CA PRO A 10 -3.63 25.40 -3.10
C PRO A 10 -3.27 23.96 -2.65
N LEU A 11 -2.84 23.76 -1.40
CA LEU A 11 -2.49 22.43 -0.88
C LEU A 11 -3.74 21.58 -0.62
N ILE A 12 -4.83 22.19 -0.18
CA ILE A 12 -6.13 21.51 0.04
C ILE A 12 -6.77 21.13 -1.31
N MET A 13 -6.66 21.99 -2.34
CA MET A 13 -7.16 21.70 -3.68
C MET A 13 -6.43 20.52 -4.35
N PHE A 14 -5.11 20.39 -4.18
CA PHE A 14 -4.34 19.30 -4.79
C PHE A 14 -4.65 17.94 -4.17
N SER A 15 -4.92 17.89 -2.85
CA SER A 15 -5.32 16.66 -2.15
C SER A 15 -6.72 16.17 -2.58
N LEU A 16 -7.67 17.09 -2.76
CA LEU A 16 -9.04 16.76 -3.18
C LEU A 16 -9.11 16.22 -4.62
N ILE A 17 -8.25 16.70 -5.53
CA ILE A 17 -8.21 16.23 -6.93
C ILE A 17 -7.77 14.76 -7.02
N SER A 18 -6.79 14.34 -6.21
CA SER A 18 -6.30 12.95 -6.18
C SER A 18 -7.34 11.96 -5.68
N LEU A 19 -8.14 12.33 -4.66
CA LEU A 19 -9.25 11.50 -4.17
C LEU A 19 -10.32 11.31 -5.25
N VAL A 20 -10.72 12.40 -5.91
CA VAL A 20 -11.76 12.37 -6.95
C VAL A 20 -11.32 11.56 -8.16
N TRP A 21 -10.05 11.62 -8.57
CA TRP A 21 -9.54 10.81 -9.68
C TRP A 21 -9.45 9.32 -9.36
N GLY A 22 -9.08 8.96 -8.11
CA GLY A 22 -9.07 7.56 -7.67
C GLY A 22 -10.46 6.93 -7.74
N ASP A 23 -11.48 7.64 -7.24
CA ASP A 23 -12.89 7.24 -7.32
C ASP A 23 -13.36 7.04 -8.77
N ILE A 24 -13.00 7.96 -9.67
CA ILE A 24 -13.41 7.91 -11.08
C ILE A 24 -12.75 6.72 -11.78
N LEU A 25 -11.46 6.48 -11.52
CA LEU A 25 -10.74 5.37 -12.13
C LEU A 25 -11.32 4.03 -11.68
N LEU A 26 -11.54 3.84 -10.38
CA LEU A 26 -12.07 2.58 -9.86
C LEU A 26 -13.49 2.27 -10.40
N LYS A 27 -14.34 3.28 -10.52
CA LYS A 27 -15.71 3.13 -11.05
C LYS A 27 -15.76 2.79 -12.55
N THR A 28 -14.69 3.04 -13.29
CA THR A 28 -14.62 2.80 -14.74
C THR A 28 -13.90 1.52 -15.10
N LEU A 29 -13.19 0.91 -14.15
CA LEU A 29 -12.47 -0.34 -14.34
C LEU A 29 -13.39 -1.52 -14.61
N LYS A 30 -12.90 -2.44 -15.45
CA LYS A 30 -13.50 -3.74 -15.71
C LYS A 30 -12.46 -4.84 -15.52
N GLU A 31 -12.92 -6.04 -15.20
CA GLU A 31 -12.08 -7.23 -15.20
C GLU A 31 -11.47 -7.46 -16.59
N GLY A 32 -10.18 -7.78 -16.62
CA GLY A 32 -9.39 -7.91 -17.85
C GLY A 32 -8.74 -6.61 -18.35
N ASP A 33 -9.09 -5.44 -17.79
CA ASP A 33 -8.45 -4.19 -18.18
C ASP A 33 -6.96 -4.17 -17.84
N GLY A 34 -6.16 -3.55 -18.71
CA GLY A 34 -4.72 -3.37 -18.54
C GLY A 34 -4.36 -1.96 -18.03
N LEU A 35 -3.50 -1.88 -17.01
CA LEU A 35 -3.03 -0.63 -16.40
C LEU A 35 -1.55 -0.75 -16.04
N GLY A 36 -0.66 -0.13 -16.82
CA GLY A 36 0.75 0.03 -16.46
C GLY A 36 1.47 -1.28 -16.09
N GLY A 37 1.24 -2.37 -16.83
CA GLY A 37 1.81 -3.69 -16.54
C GLY A 37 1.00 -4.54 -15.55
N PHE A 38 -0.16 -4.05 -15.10
CA PHE A 38 -1.12 -4.81 -14.32
C PHE A 38 -2.35 -5.18 -15.14
N THR A 39 -2.92 -6.35 -14.86
CA THR A 39 -4.25 -6.76 -15.31
C THR A 39 -5.22 -6.75 -14.13
N VAL A 40 -6.41 -6.20 -14.32
CA VAL A 40 -7.50 -6.28 -13.33
C VAL A 40 -8.05 -7.71 -13.32
N GLU A 41 -7.86 -8.44 -12.23
CA GLU A 41 -8.36 -9.82 -12.10
C GLU A 41 -9.77 -9.90 -11.53
N ALA A 42 -10.10 -9.00 -10.60
CA ALA A 42 -11.38 -9.00 -9.90
C ALA A 42 -11.72 -7.60 -9.42
N LEU A 43 -13.01 -7.27 -9.38
CA LEU A 43 -13.52 -6.07 -8.72
C LEU A 43 -14.17 -6.43 -7.39
N TYR A 44 -13.93 -5.60 -6.37
CA TYR A 44 -14.56 -5.72 -5.06
C TYR A 44 -15.69 -4.70 -4.97
N LEU A 45 -16.92 -5.18 -4.74
CA LEU A 45 -18.12 -4.36 -4.73
C LEU A 45 -18.62 -4.15 -3.30
N ASN A 46 -19.31 -3.03 -3.06
CA ASN A 46 -20.07 -2.80 -1.84
C ASN A 46 -21.50 -3.38 -1.94
N GLY A 47 -22.32 -3.14 -0.92
CA GLY A 47 -23.73 -3.59 -0.91
C GLY A 47 -24.66 -2.89 -1.91
N GLU A 48 -24.17 -1.89 -2.64
CA GLU A 48 -24.89 -1.20 -3.72
C GLU A 48 -24.32 -1.57 -5.11
N ASP A 49 -23.56 -2.67 -5.20
CA ASP A 49 -22.87 -3.15 -6.40
C ASP A 49 -21.89 -2.13 -7.01
N SER A 50 -21.45 -1.15 -6.22
CA SER A 50 -20.46 -0.16 -6.64
C SER A 50 -19.05 -0.63 -6.31
N PRO A 51 -18.07 -0.50 -7.22
CA PRO A 51 -16.68 -0.85 -6.94
C PRO A 51 -16.12 -0.04 -5.76
N ILE A 52 -15.52 -0.73 -4.81
CA ILE A 52 -14.76 -0.19 -3.67
C ILE A 52 -13.32 -0.70 -3.62
N GLY A 53 -12.96 -1.66 -4.47
CA GLY A 53 -11.60 -2.12 -4.61
C GLY A 53 -11.40 -2.96 -5.86
N ALA A 54 -10.17 -3.39 -6.09
CA ALA A 54 -9.84 -4.30 -7.16
C ALA A 54 -8.59 -5.12 -6.83
N ARG A 55 -8.53 -6.32 -7.40
CA ARG A 55 -7.32 -7.12 -7.47
C ARG A 55 -6.61 -6.86 -8.79
N PHE A 56 -5.33 -6.56 -8.69
CA PHE A 56 -4.43 -6.38 -9.81
C PHE A 56 -3.36 -7.47 -9.79
N ARG A 57 -3.04 -8.04 -10.96
CA ARG A 57 -1.87 -8.89 -11.15
C ARG A 57 -0.87 -8.19 -12.08
N HIS A 58 0.34 -7.97 -11.59
CA HIS A 58 1.46 -7.51 -12.40
C HIS A 58 1.96 -8.63 -13.31
N GLU A 59 2.51 -8.29 -14.47
CA GLU A 59 3.17 -9.24 -15.38
C GLU A 59 4.28 -10.08 -14.71
N ALA A 60 4.97 -9.51 -13.72
CA ALA A 60 5.97 -10.23 -12.91
C ALA A 60 5.37 -11.20 -11.86
N GLY A 61 4.05 -11.29 -11.77
CA GLY A 61 3.33 -12.19 -10.87
C GLY A 61 2.90 -11.59 -9.52
N THR A 62 3.33 -10.37 -9.19
CA THR A 62 2.92 -9.66 -7.96
C THR A 62 1.41 -9.41 -7.98
N VAL A 63 0.76 -9.71 -6.86
CA VAL A 63 -0.67 -9.43 -6.65
C VAL A 63 -0.80 -8.21 -5.75
N VAL A 64 -1.65 -7.28 -6.15
CA VAL A 64 -1.99 -6.09 -5.37
C VAL A 64 -3.50 -6.05 -5.19
N ASP A 65 -3.94 -6.12 -3.94
CA ASP A 65 -5.32 -5.89 -3.56
C ASP A 65 -5.45 -4.45 -3.08
N TYR A 66 -6.22 -3.65 -3.80
CA TYR A 66 -6.52 -2.26 -3.44
C TYR A 66 -7.94 -2.16 -2.92
N PHE A 67 -8.12 -1.48 -1.78
CA PHE A 67 -9.41 -1.19 -1.20
C PHE A 67 -9.49 0.28 -0.82
N GLN A 68 -10.58 0.91 -1.21
CA GLN A 68 -10.93 2.26 -0.82
C GLN A 68 -11.89 2.20 0.37
N ILE A 69 -11.36 2.58 1.53
CA ILE A 69 -12.07 2.62 2.80
C ILE A 69 -11.86 3.98 3.46
N GLN A 70 -12.77 4.36 4.38
CA GLN A 70 -12.72 5.64 5.07
C GLN A 70 -11.71 5.64 6.23
N THR A 71 -10.42 5.46 5.92
CA THR A 71 -9.32 5.47 6.89
C THR A 71 -8.16 6.31 6.36
N VAL A 72 -7.16 6.56 7.21
CA VAL A 72 -5.84 7.00 6.72
C VAL A 72 -5.27 5.93 5.76
N PRO A 73 -4.36 6.29 4.82
CA PRO A 73 -3.70 5.30 3.97
C PRO A 73 -3.03 4.23 4.81
N GLN A 74 -3.29 2.97 4.48
CA GLN A 74 -2.73 1.80 5.12
C GLN A 74 -2.19 0.86 4.04
N ALA A 75 -1.12 0.14 4.34
CA ALA A 75 -0.54 -0.86 3.46
C ALA A 75 -0.28 -2.14 4.25
N TYR A 76 -0.37 -3.28 3.57
CA TYR A 76 0.00 -4.57 4.15
C TYR A 76 0.67 -5.39 3.05
N ILE A 77 1.88 -5.85 3.32
CA ILE A 77 2.71 -6.61 2.38
C ILE A 77 3.10 -7.91 3.06
N TRP A 78 2.97 -9.02 2.36
CA TRP A 78 3.49 -10.29 2.84
C TRP A 78 4.25 -11.06 1.77
N PHE A 79 5.11 -11.94 2.25
CA PHE A 79 5.85 -12.89 1.42
C PHE A 79 5.65 -14.29 1.98
N ASN A 80 5.48 -15.28 1.11
CA ASN A 80 5.50 -16.68 1.51
C ASN A 80 6.94 -17.06 1.85
N THR A 81 7.18 -17.47 3.08
CA THR A 81 8.50 -17.76 3.64
C THR A 81 8.47 -19.07 4.42
N PRO A 82 8.21 -20.22 3.74
CA PRO A 82 8.26 -21.52 4.41
C PRO A 82 9.68 -21.76 4.96
N PRO A 83 9.83 -22.24 6.20
CA PRO A 83 11.13 -22.45 6.81
C PRO A 83 11.86 -23.59 6.08
N ALA A 84 13.12 -23.34 5.73
CA ALA A 84 14.01 -24.40 5.24
C ALA A 84 14.58 -25.24 6.40
N SER A 85 14.64 -24.66 7.60
CA SER A 85 15.19 -25.22 8.83
C SER A 85 14.60 -24.51 10.05
N ASP A 86 14.89 -25.04 11.24
CA ASP A 86 14.53 -24.42 12.54
C ASP A 86 15.48 -23.27 12.95
N GLY A 87 16.27 -22.74 12.01
CA GLY A 87 17.28 -21.70 12.27
C GLY A 87 16.71 -20.29 12.40
N GLY A 88 15.43 -20.08 12.10
CA GLY A 88 14.78 -18.77 12.18
C GLY A 88 15.26 -17.79 11.11
N GLU A 89 15.59 -18.29 9.91
CA GLU A 89 16.16 -17.50 8.82
C GLU A 89 15.18 -16.43 8.34
N SER A 90 13.89 -16.77 8.20
CA SER A 90 12.83 -15.82 7.82
C SER A 90 12.67 -14.69 8.84
N HIS A 91 12.64 -15.05 10.14
CA HIS A 91 12.57 -14.07 11.22
C HIS A 91 13.84 -13.19 11.25
N THR A 92 15.03 -13.78 11.10
CA THR A 92 16.27 -12.99 11.02
C THR A 92 16.24 -12.03 9.84
N LEU A 93 15.77 -12.48 8.68
CA LEU A 93 15.70 -11.65 7.48
C LEU A 93 14.71 -10.50 7.62
N GLU A 94 13.58 -10.71 8.31
CA GLU A 94 12.60 -9.67 8.63
C GLU A 94 13.27 -8.46 9.28
N HIS A 95 14.02 -8.70 10.37
CA HIS A 95 14.76 -7.65 11.09
C HIS A 95 15.83 -7.00 10.23
N VAL A 96 16.56 -7.80 9.45
CA VAL A 96 17.67 -7.31 8.62
C VAL A 96 17.17 -6.41 7.49
N VAL A 97 16.03 -6.73 6.86
CA VAL A 97 15.45 -5.92 5.78
C VAL A 97 15.08 -4.52 6.26
N LEU A 98 14.54 -4.39 7.48
CA LEU A 98 14.14 -3.10 8.05
C LEU A 98 15.31 -2.32 8.63
N SER A 99 16.31 -2.99 9.20
CA SER A 99 17.39 -2.32 9.94
C SER A 99 18.68 -2.11 9.14
N LYS A 100 18.96 -2.95 8.14
CA LYS A 100 20.27 -3.00 7.48
C LYS A 100 20.25 -2.43 6.06
N GLY A 101 21.38 -1.84 5.70
CA GLY A 101 21.57 -1.17 4.40
C GLY A 101 20.96 0.23 4.35
N ASN A 102 21.19 0.92 3.24
CA ASN A 102 20.76 2.32 3.08
C ASN A 102 19.23 2.45 3.03
N LYS A 103 18.54 1.46 2.45
CA LYS A 103 17.07 1.48 2.32
C LYS A 103 16.37 1.30 3.66
N GLY A 104 16.78 0.32 4.48
CA GLY A 104 16.20 0.09 5.81
C GLY A 104 16.40 1.29 6.73
N LYS A 105 17.63 1.83 6.78
CA LYS A 105 17.92 3.06 7.55
C LYS A 105 17.09 4.26 7.10
N TYR A 106 16.88 4.41 5.79
CA TYR A 106 16.06 5.48 5.24
C TYR A 106 14.57 5.29 5.60
N ALA A 107 14.05 4.06 5.53
CA ALA A 107 12.68 3.74 5.94
C ALA A 107 12.46 4.05 7.43
N ALA A 108 13.38 3.64 8.30
CA ALA A 108 13.31 3.93 9.74
C ALA A 108 13.33 5.45 10.03
N ALA A 109 14.19 6.21 9.33
CA ALA A 109 14.22 7.66 9.49
C ALA A 109 12.93 8.33 8.98
N LEU A 110 12.37 7.85 7.88
CA LEU A 110 11.08 8.35 7.36
C LEU A 110 9.94 8.05 8.31
N GLU A 111 9.92 6.88 8.93
CA GLU A 111 8.91 6.50 9.90
C GLU A 111 8.87 7.49 11.08
N GLU A 112 10.03 7.80 11.67
CA GLU A 112 10.16 8.78 12.76
C GLU A 112 9.72 10.20 12.35
N MET A 113 9.94 10.56 11.08
CA MET A 113 9.51 11.85 10.52
C MET A 113 8.08 11.85 9.95
N SER A 114 7.39 10.71 10.01
CA SER A 114 6.02 10.54 9.57
C SER A 114 5.09 10.42 10.78
N LEU A 115 3.81 10.75 10.62
CA LEU A 115 2.77 10.35 11.57
C LEU A 115 2.31 8.89 11.32
N GLY A 116 3.13 8.11 10.61
CA GLY A 116 2.89 6.70 10.33
C GLY A 116 3.48 5.80 11.41
N MET A 117 3.00 4.57 11.44
CA MET A 117 3.53 3.51 12.29
C MET A 117 3.69 2.28 11.41
N SER A 118 4.80 1.58 11.56
CA SER A 118 5.06 0.31 10.89
C SER A 118 5.29 -0.82 11.88
N SER A 119 5.04 -2.03 11.43
CA SER A 119 5.27 -3.27 12.16
C SER A 119 5.66 -4.38 11.21
N ALA A 120 6.37 -5.37 11.73
CA ALA A 120 6.69 -6.58 11.01
C ALA A 120 6.58 -7.78 11.93
N PHE A 121 6.26 -8.93 11.33
CA PHE A 121 6.21 -10.19 12.05
C PHE A 121 6.34 -11.39 11.12
N THR A 122 6.92 -12.46 11.65
CA THR A 122 7.12 -13.73 10.96
C THR A 122 6.23 -14.79 11.58
N GLN A 123 5.39 -15.37 10.75
CA GLN A 123 4.59 -16.56 11.05
C GLN A 123 5.24 -17.80 10.44
N GLN A 124 4.64 -18.96 10.69
CA GLN A 124 5.17 -20.25 10.23
C GLN A 124 5.45 -20.31 8.72
N PHE A 125 4.61 -19.71 7.87
CA PHE A 125 4.75 -19.81 6.41
C PHE A 125 4.77 -18.47 5.68
N ARG A 126 4.77 -17.35 6.42
CA ARG A 126 4.81 -16.01 5.83
C ARG A 126 5.46 -14.99 6.75
N THR A 127 6.11 -14.01 6.15
CA THR A 127 6.61 -12.80 6.82
C THR A 127 5.82 -11.61 6.30
N SER A 128 5.40 -10.73 7.20
CA SER A 128 4.51 -9.62 6.90
C SER A 128 5.08 -8.29 7.37
N TYR A 129 4.72 -7.23 6.66
CA TYR A 129 5.07 -5.84 6.92
C TYR A 129 3.80 -4.98 6.77
N SER A 130 3.54 -4.12 7.74
CA SER A 130 2.32 -3.30 7.81
C SER A 130 2.63 -1.90 8.30
#